data_AF-A0A8T2NMY0-F1
#
_entry.id   AF-A0A8T2NMY0-F1
#
_cell.length_a   1.000
_cell.length_b   1.000
_cell.length_c   1.000
_cell.angle_alpha   90.00
_cell.angle_beta   90.00
_cell.angle_gamma   90.00
#
_symmetry.space_group_name_H-M   'P 1'
#
loop_
_entity.id
_entity.type
_entity.pdbx_description
1 polymer ?
#
loop_
_entity_poly.entity_id
_entity_poly.type
_entity_poly.pdbx_seq_one_letter_code
_entity_poly.pdbx_strand_id
1 'polypeptide(L)'
;MLVFLSLQDSLCAELESVRVLKKARVGVLPAVSRLEEFVREGQAVLGGSEQRWGLDEAYTRLITKAFQALDALSGQSARCSPLVVKLQNYHQLSGFLRHVGLPQLRALEEEAGERTSLRVQEYIRSHLGKPFGSLSDFLDGVRGCLAHGVREEEVCFQLAYSKQELRRLTAPHSGWEVQRNLEALYKKIGRDLGDNPVLMQVVWRAVQQAFVTQYHSFESLVGRCYPVAGVSLDFTAQDLQGLFSSISARAKTGT
;
A
#
# COMPACT_ATOMS: atom_id res chain seq x y z
N MET A 1 11.70 26.39 28.21
CA MET A 1 12.41 26.67 26.94
C MET A 1 13.68 25.82 26.78
N LEU A 2 14.68 25.91 27.68
CA LEU A 2 15.92 25.09 27.57
C LEU A 2 15.67 23.58 27.51
N VAL A 3 14.74 23.08 28.33
CA VAL A 3 14.32 21.66 28.30
C VAL A 3 13.69 21.29 26.96
N PHE A 4 12.86 22.16 26.39
CA PHE A 4 12.20 21.92 25.10
C PHE A 4 13.21 21.82 23.94
N LEU A 5 14.17 22.75 23.89
CA LEU A 5 15.24 22.72 22.88
C LEU A 5 16.12 21.47 23.02
N SER A 6 16.48 21.10 24.26
CA SER A 6 17.25 19.88 24.53
C SER A 6 16.51 18.61 24.10
N LEU A 7 15.19 18.55 24.29
CA LEU A 7 14.37 17.41 23.85
C LEU A 7 14.27 17.35 22.32
N GLN A 8 14.10 18.51 21.67
CA GLN A 8 14.10 18.60 20.21
C GLN A 8 15.42 18.10 19.62
N ASP A 9 16.57 18.54 20.16
CA ASP A 9 17.89 18.11 19.66
C ASP A 9 18.12 16.61 19.89
N SER A 10 17.72 16.08 21.05
CA SER A 10 17.76 14.65 21.34
C SER A 10 16.94 13.86 20.31
N LEU A 11 15.72 14.29 20.01
CA LEU A 11 14.85 13.62 19.06
C LEU A 11 15.37 13.73 17.62
N CYS A 12 16.00 14.85 17.24
CA CYS A 12 16.68 14.97 15.95
C CYS A 12 17.78 13.90 15.81
N ALA A 13 18.64 13.75 16.82
CA ALA A 13 19.73 12.77 16.81
C ALA A 13 19.21 11.32 16.74
N GLU A 14 18.10 11.03 17.43
CA GLU A 14 17.44 9.73 17.36
C GLU A 14 16.92 9.44 15.95
N LEU A 15 16.23 10.40 15.32
CA LEU A 15 15.72 10.26 13.95
C LEU A 15 16.85 10.01 12.94
N GLU A 16 17.98 10.72 13.09
CA GLU A 16 19.15 10.55 12.21
C GLU A 16 19.83 9.18 12.35
N SER A 17 19.75 8.58 13.54
CA SER A 17 20.33 7.27 13.86
C SER A 17 19.40 6.08 13.58
N VAL A 18 18.16 6.32 13.11
CA VAL A 18 17.19 5.26 12.80
C VAL A 18 17.74 4.28 11.76
N ARG A 19 17.74 2.99 12.11
CA ARG A 19 18.10 1.86 11.23
C ARG A 19 17.21 0.66 11.55
N VAL A 20 16.97 -0.21 10.56
CA VAL A 20 16.26 -1.48 10.80
C VAL A 20 17.17 -2.44 11.58
N LEU A 21 16.75 -2.79 12.80
CA LEU A 21 17.47 -3.78 13.61
C LEU A 21 17.24 -5.20 13.08
N LYS A 22 18.32 -5.96 12.90
CA LYS A 22 18.31 -7.29 12.25
C LYS A 22 17.50 -8.38 13.00
N LYS A 23 17.20 -8.20 14.30
CA LYS A 23 16.69 -9.27 15.17
C LYS A 23 15.22 -9.15 15.59
N ALA A 24 14.60 -7.97 15.45
CA ALA A 24 13.24 -7.72 15.91
C ALA A 24 12.27 -7.43 14.75
N ARG A 25 11.00 -7.82 14.90
CA ARG A 25 9.91 -7.28 14.09
C ARG A 25 9.74 -5.83 14.54
N VAL A 26 9.92 -4.88 13.62
CA VAL A 26 9.81 -3.46 13.92
C VAL A 26 8.56 -2.94 13.20
N GLY A 27 7.56 -2.51 13.97
CA GLY A 27 6.38 -1.84 13.44
C GLY A 27 6.63 -0.34 13.32
N VAL A 28 5.89 0.45 14.10
CA VAL A 28 6.21 1.87 14.30
C VAL A 28 7.54 2.00 15.03
N LEU A 29 8.39 2.92 14.55
CA LEU A 29 9.71 3.17 15.11
C LEU A 29 9.58 3.98 16.41
N PRO A 30 10.36 3.67 17.46
CA PRO A 30 10.31 4.41 18.72
C PRO A 30 10.49 5.92 18.57
N ALA A 31 11.37 6.36 17.66
CA ALA A 31 11.58 7.78 17.38
C ALA A 31 10.33 8.46 16.77
N VAL A 32 9.52 7.73 16.00
CA VAL A 32 8.24 8.24 15.49
C VAL A 32 7.23 8.37 16.62
N SER A 33 7.11 7.35 17.48
CA SER A 33 6.22 7.43 18.66
C SER A 33 6.60 8.57 19.60
N ARG A 34 7.90 8.76 19.89
CA ARG A 34 8.39 9.88 20.70
C ARG A 34 8.13 11.24 20.04
N LEU A 35 8.19 11.33 18.72
CA LEU A 35 7.80 12.54 18.00
C LEU A 35 6.33 12.88 18.22
N GLU A 36 5.44 11.89 18.14
CA GLU A 36 4.01 12.10 18.40
C GLU A 36 3.76 12.60 19.83
N GLU A 37 4.41 11.97 20.82
CA GLU A 37 4.34 12.36 22.23
C GLU A 37 4.85 13.80 22.42
N PHE A 38 6.02 14.13 21.87
CA PHE A 38 6.61 15.47 21.97
C PHE A 38 5.69 16.57 21.43
N VAL A 39 5.07 16.34 20.27
CA VAL A 39 4.13 17.32 19.69
C VAL A 39 2.86 17.42 20.54
N ARG A 40 2.30 16.30 21.01
CA ARG A 40 1.09 16.29 21.86
C ARG A 40 1.33 17.02 23.19
N GLU A 41 2.44 16.74 23.85
CA GLU A 41 2.82 17.41 25.10
C GLU A 41 3.06 18.90 24.87
N GLY A 42 3.77 19.26 23.79
CA GLY A 42 4.00 20.65 23.44
C GLY A 42 2.69 21.41 23.19
N GLN A 43 1.70 20.79 22.54
CA GLN A 43 0.37 21.37 22.40
C GLN A 43 -0.36 21.52 23.74
N ALA A 44 -0.32 20.49 24.59
CA ALA A 44 -1.02 20.51 25.88
C ALA A 44 -0.45 21.58 26.83
N VAL A 45 0.87 21.78 26.82
CA VAL A 45 1.57 22.67 27.75
C VAL A 45 1.67 24.10 27.21
N LEU A 46 1.84 24.26 25.90
CA LEU A 46 2.21 25.55 25.29
C LEU A 46 1.20 26.05 24.23
N GLY A 47 0.19 25.25 23.86
CA GLY A 47 -0.73 25.57 22.76
C GLY A 47 -1.65 26.77 23.01
N GLY A 48 -1.83 27.19 24.27
CA GLY A 48 -2.65 28.33 24.66
C GLY A 48 -1.90 29.65 24.88
N SER A 49 -0.57 29.70 24.71
CA SER A 49 0.19 30.93 24.90
C SER A 49 0.21 31.77 23.62
N GLU A 50 0.15 33.11 23.76
CA GLU A 50 0.30 34.03 22.63
C GLU A 50 1.71 33.97 22.00
N GLN A 51 2.70 33.50 22.75
CA GLN A 51 4.05 33.24 22.25
C GLN A 51 4.22 31.75 22.01
N ARG A 52 3.99 31.27 20.78
CA ARG A 52 4.23 29.85 20.42
C ARG A 52 5.71 29.42 20.41
N TRP A 53 6.63 30.22 20.98
CA TRP A 53 8.06 29.96 21.21
C TRP A 53 8.80 29.11 20.13
N GLY A 54 8.52 29.31 18.84
CA GLY A 54 9.17 28.53 17.77
C GLY A 54 8.74 27.06 17.64
N LEU A 55 7.65 26.65 18.31
CA LEU A 55 7.07 25.31 18.25
C LEU A 55 6.74 24.89 16.82
N ASP A 56 6.18 25.81 16.04
CA ASP A 56 5.76 25.56 14.66
C ASP A 56 6.96 25.18 13.77
N GLU A 57 8.09 25.88 13.94
CA GLU A 57 9.34 25.58 13.24
C GLU A 57 9.97 24.28 13.74
N ALA A 58 9.96 24.05 15.06
CA ALA A 58 10.46 22.82 15.67
C ALA A 58 9.70 21.58 15.17
N TYR A 59 8.37 21.62 15.15
CA TYR A 59 7.53 20.54 14.65
C TYR A 59 7.79 20.27 13.17
N THR A 60 7.78 21.32 12.35
CA THR A 60 8.06 21.22 10.91
C THR A 60 9.42 20.57 10.66
N ARG A 61 10.46 21.01 11.38
CA ARG A 61 11.81 20.47 11.28
C ARG A 61 11.87 19.00 11.68
N LEU A 62 11.27 18.63 12.81
CA LEU A 62 11.28 17.25 13.31
C LEU A 62 10.53 16.29 12.38
N ILE A 63 9.35 16.67 11.88
CA ILE A 63 8.57 15.85 10.95
C ILE A 63 9.31 15.68 9.62
N THR A 64 9.89 16.76 9.11
CA THR A 64 10.74 16.70 7.91
C THR A 64 11.93 15.75 8.11
N LYS A 65 12.58 15.80 9.27
CA LYS A 65 13.66 14.87 9.63
C LYS A 65 13.17 13.43 9.73
N ALA A 66 11.97 13.20 10.23
CA ALA A 66 11.36 11.87 10.26
C ALA A 66 11.12 11.33 8.84
N PHE A 67 10.62 12.14 7.91
CA PHE A 67 10.48 11.74 6.51
C PHE A 67 11.84 11.39 5.89
N GLN A 68 12.86 12.22 6.08
CA GLN A 68 14.21 11.95 5.59
C GLN A 68 14.78 10.64 6.15
N ALA A 69 14.61 10.39 7.45
CA ALA A 69 15.03 9.16 8.09
C ALA A 69 14.31 7.93 7.50
N LEU A 70 12.99 8.02 7.31
CA LEU A 70 12.17 6.96 6.71
C LEU A 70 12.51 6.72 5.24
N ASP A 71 12.82 7.77 4.47
CA ASP A 71 13.23 7.61 3.07
C ASP A 71 14.61 6.97 2.97
N ALA A 72 15.54 7.36 3.85
CA ALA A 72 16.89 6.78 3.95
C ALA A 72 16.94 5.38 4.56
N LEU A 73 15.84 4.91 5.18
CA LEU A 73 15.76 3.55 5.71
C LEU A 73 16.09 2.53 4.62
N SER A 74 17.15 1.79 4.88
CA SER A 74 17.71 0.72 4.06
C SER A 74 18.14 -0.44 4.96
N GLY A 75 18.34 -1.61 4.36
CA GLY A 75 18.75 -2.83 5.06
C GLY A 75 17.84 -4.01 4.78
N GLN A 76 18.33 -5.21 5.03
CA GLN A 76 17.55 -6.44 4.89
C GLN A 76 17.43 -7.08 6.29
N SER A 77 16.19 -7.23 6.76
CA SER A 77 15.89 -8.07 7.92
C SER A 77 15.09 -9.28 7.45
N ALA A 78 15.45 -10.46 7.94
CA ALA A 78 14.71 -11.69 7.64
C ALA A 78 13.28 -11.67 8.22
N ARG A 79 12.99 -10.76 9.15
CA ARG A 79 11.71 -10.67 9.86
C ARG A 79 10.87 -9.44 9.48
N CYS A 80 11.45 -8.44 8.81
CA CYS A 80 10.72 -7.22 8.48
C CYS A 80 11.32 -6.49 7.27
N SER A 81 10.51 -6.30 6.22
CA SER A 81 10.93 -5.56 5.03
C SER A 81 10.99 -4.05 5.34
N PRO A 82 11.99 -3.29 4.85
CA PRO A 82 11.99 -1.83 4.96
C PRO A 82 10.72 -1.19 4.41
N LEU A 83 10.11 -1.77 3.37
CA LEU A 83 8.84 -1.30 2.81
C LEU A 83 7.71 -1.37 3.84
N VAL A 84 7.64 -2.46 4.61
CA VAL A 84 6.64 -2.66 5.67
C VAL A 84 6.83 -1.67 6.82
N VAL A 85 8.09 -1.40 7.20
CA VAL A 85 8.41 -0.38 8.21
C VAL A 85 8.01 1.01 7.71
N LYS A 86 8.43 1.40 6.50
CA LYS A 86 8.06 2.70 5.91
C LYS A 86 6.55 2.87 5.82
N LEU A 87 5.84 1.85 5.35
CA LEU A 87 4.38 1.87 5.23
C LEU A 87 3.70 2.11 6.59
N GLN A 88 4.09 1.37 7.63
CA GLN A 88 3.53 1.54 8.97
C GLN A 88 3.81 2.93 9.54
N ASN A 89 5.02 3.43 9.40
CA ASN A 89 5.43 4.72 9.97
C ASN A 89 4.82 5.91 9.21
N TYR A 90 4.72 5.87 7.88
CA TYR A 90 4.04 6.93 7.12
C TYR A 90 2.54 6.96 7.41
N HIS A 91 1.89 5.78 7.52
CA HIS A 91 0.49 5.71 7.88
C HIS A 91 0.23 6.28 9.28
N GLN A 92 1.10 5.93 10.23
CA GLN A 92 1.06 6.44 11.59
C GLN A 92 1.22 7.97 11.61
N LEU A 93 2.26 8.52 10.95
CA LEU A 93 2.48 9.96 10.87
C LEU A 93 1.31 10.69 10.22
N SER A 94 0.73 10.16 9.13
CA SER A 94 -0.44 10.76 8.48
C SER A 94 -1.65 10.80 9.41
N GLY A 95 -1.93 9.71 10.13
CA GLY A 95 -3.03 9.64 11.10
C GLY A 95 -2.82 10.58 12.29
N PHE A 96 -1.59 10.64 12.79
CA PHE A 96 -1.20 11.51 13.89
C PHE A 96 -1.32 13.00 13.50
N LEU A 97 -0.76 13.42 12.37
CA LEU A 97 -0.81 14.82 11.91
C LEU A 97 -2.25 15.29 11.68
N ARG A 98 -3.09 14.42 11.11
CA ARG A 98 -4.52 14.68 10.95
C ARG A 98 -5.22 14.89 12.29
N HIS A 99 -4.90 14.06 13.27
CA HIS A 99 -5.49 14.14 14.61
C HIS A 99 -5.05 15.41 15.34
N VAL A 100 -3.77 15.78 15.21
CA VAL A 100 -3.19 17.02 15.76
C VAL A 100 -3.83 18.26 15.13
N GLY A 101 -4.18 18.21 13.85
CA GLY A 101 -5.03 19.20 13.18
C GLY A 101 -4.45 20.61 13.12
N LEU A 102 -3.12 20.75 13.25
CA LEU A 102 -2.44 22.05 13.24
C LEU A 102 -2.37 22.60 11.80
N PRO A 103 -2.90 23.81 11.54
CA PRO A 103 -2.90 24.39 10.18
C PRO A 103 -1.51 24.47 9.54
N GLN A 104 -0.49 24.80 10.33
CA GLN A 104 0.90 24.91 9.89
C GLN A 104 1.52 23.56 9.49
N LEU A 105 0.95 22.44 9.92
CA LEU A 105 1.42 21.09 9.57
C LEU A 105 0.60 20.45 8.43
N ARG A 106 -0.40 21.15 7.88
CA ARG A 106 -1.28 20.59 6.83
C ARG A 106 -0.51 20.08 5.61
N ALA A 107 0.46 20.85 5.12
CA ALA A 107 1.27 20.41 3.97
C ALA A 107 2.02 19.11 4.27
N LEU A 108 2.55 18.96 5.49
CA LEU A 108 3.23 17.74 5.93
C LEU A 108 2.24 16.57 6.14
N GLU A 109 1.00 16.84 6.57
CA GLU A 109 -0.07 15.83 6.64
C GLU A 109 -0.38 15.26 5.25
N GLU A 110 -0.58 16.15 4.26
CA GLU A 110 -0.82 15.79 2.87
C GLU A 110 0.35 14.96 2.31
N GLU A 111 1.59 15.42 2.52
CA GLU A 111 2.81 14.70 2.13
C GLU A 111 2.91 13.30 2.77
N ALA A 112 2.55 13.16 4.06
CA ALA A 112 2.53 11.87 4.74
C ALA A 112 1.48 10.93 4.14
N GLY A 113 0.32 11.48 3.76
CA GLY A 113 -0.77 10.77 3.08
C GLY A 113 -0.35 10.26 1.69
N GLU A 114 0.32 11.11 0.91
CA GLU A 114 0.87 10.74 -0.40
C GLU A 114 1.92 9.64 -0.29
N ARG A 115 2.87 9.79 0.65
CA ARG A 115 3.88 8.76 0.91
C ARG A 115 3.26 7.46 1.37
N THR A 116 2.24 7.51 2.24
CA THR A 116 1.49 6.31 2.65
C THR A 116 0.90 5.62 1.42
N SER A 117 0.21 6.38 0.56
CA SER A 117 -0.43 5.87 -0.65
C SER A 117 0.59 5.23 -1.60
N LEU A 118 1.75 5.88 -1.81
CA LEU A 118 2.84 5.35 -2.60
C LEU A 118 3.36 4.01 -2.05
N ARG A 119 3.58 3.91 -0.73
CA ARG A 119 4.04 2.65 -0.11
C ARG A 119 2.99 1.55 -0.16
N VAL A 120 1.70 1.89 -0.08
CA VAL A 120 0.61 0.92 -0.32
C VAL A 120 0.70 0.36 -1.74
N GLN A 121 0.87 1.21 -2.76
CA GLN A 121 0.99 0.77 -4.15
C GLN A 121 2.23 -0.12 -4.37
N GLU A 122 3.37 0.25 -3.78
CA GLU A 122 4.57 -0.58 -3.84
C GLU A 122 4.37 -1.92 -3.13
N TYR A 123 3.74 -1.93 -1.96
CA TYR A 123 3.46 -3.15 -1.21
C TYR A 123 2.55 -4.09 -2.01
N ILE A 124 1.51 -3.55 -2.64
CA ILE A 124 0.63 -4.31 -3.55
C ILE A 124 1.46 -4.87 -4.72
N ARG A 125 2.22 -4.03 -5.42
CA ARG A 125 3.05 -4.48 -6.56
C ARG A 125 4.05 -5.58 -6.17
N SER A 126 4.66 -5.49 -4.98
CA SER A 126 5.63 -6.46 -4.49
C SER A 126 5.03 -7.78 -3.99
N HIS A 127 3.73 -7.83 -3.68
CA HIS A 127 3.10 -9.01 -3.07
C HIS A 127 1.93 -9.59 -3.83
N LEU A 128 1.11 -8.75 -4.46
CA LEU A 128 0.06 -9.17 -5.38
C LEU A 128 0.64 -9.49 -6.76
N GLY A 129 1.69 -8.76 -7.18
CA GLY A 129 2.32 -8.96 -8.49
C GLY A 129 1.32 -8.80 -9.63
N LYS A 130 1.21 -9.82 -10.48
CA LYS A 130 0.17 -9.95 -11.51
C LYS A 130 -0.94 -10.87 -10.99
N PRO A 131 -2.11 -10.35 -10.59
CA PRO A 131 -3.18 -11.13 -9.95
C PRO A 131 -3.69 -12.32 -10.78
N PHE A 132 -3.62 -12.21 -12.12
CA PHE A 132 -3.95 -13.29 -13.05
C PHE A 132 -2.72 -13.86 -13.76
N GLY A 133 -1.54 -13.84 -13.12
CA GLY A 133 -0.31 -14.49 -13.62
C GLY A 133 -0.07 -14.35 -15.13
N SER A 134 0.01 -15.50 -15.81
CA SER A 134 0.24 -15.59 -17.27
C SER A 134 -0.87 -14.98 -18.13
N LEU A 135 -2.12 -14.93 -17.64
CA LEU A 135 -3.19 -14.22 -18.33
C LEU A 135 -2.90 -12.71 -18.35
N SER A 136 -2.28 -12.17 -17.30
CA SER A 136 -1.86 -10.76 -17.29
C SER A 136 -0.76 -10.50 -18.31
N ASP A 137 0.21 -11.41 -18.47
CA ASP A 137 1.27 -11.32 -19.48
C ASP A 137 0.69 -11.33 -20.91
N PHE A 138 -0.30 -12.19 -21.15
CA PHE A 138 -1.00 -12.24 -22.43
C PHE A 138 -1.68 -10.90 -22.77
N LEU A 139 -2.39 -10.31 -21.81
CA LEU A 139 -3.08 -9.02 -22.02
C LEU A 139 -2.10 -7.87 -22.22
N ASP A 140 -0.96 -7.87 -21.50
CA ASP A 140 0.10 -6.89 -21.71
C ASP A 140 0.67 -7.01 -23.14
N GLY A 141 0.84 -8.23 -23.64
CA GLY A 141 1.22 -8.49 -25.03
C GLY A 141 0.19 -7.98 -26.05
N VAL A 142 -1.10 -8.23 -25.81
CA VAL A 142 -2.20 -7.69 -26.64
C VAL A 142 -2.17 -6.17 -26.66
N ARG A 143 -2.04 -5.51 -25.51
CA ARG A 143 -1.91 -4.04 -25.43
C ARG A 143 -0.67 -3.56 -26.19
N GLY A 144 0.43 -4.31 -26.13
CA GLY A 144 1.61 -4.10 -26.94
C GLY A 144 1.30 -4.09 -28.43
N CYS A 145 0.60 -5.10 -28.95
CA CYS A 145 0.18 -5.15 -30.37
C CYS A 145 -0.64 -3.93 -30.77
N LEU A 146 -1.63 -3.56 -29.95
CA LEU A 146 -2.47 -2.38 -30.20
C LEU A 146 -1.64 -1.09 -30.23
N ALA A 147 -0.69 -0.94 -29.30
CA ALA A 147 0.21 0.21 -29.26
C ALA A 147 1.14 0.30 -30.49
N HIS A 148 1.44 -0.84 -31.12
CA HIS A 148 2.21 -0.92 -32.38
C HIS A 148 1.32 -0.83 -33.63
N GLY A 149 0.03 -0.51 -33.48
CA GLY A 149 -0.88 -0.23 -34.60
C GLY A 149 -1.62 -1.45 -35.16
N VAL A 150 -1.55 -2.61 -34.51
CA VAL A 150 -2.41 -3.76 -34.86
C VAL A 150 -3.86 -3.40 -34.56
N ARG A 151 -4.78 -3.64 -35.51
CA ARG A 151 -6.21 -3.34 -35.31
C ARG A 151 -6.84 -4.33 -34.33
N GLU A 152 -7.87 -3.90 -33.60
CA GLU A 152 -8.52 -4.73 -32.57
C GLU A 152 -9.02 -6.06 -33.12
N GLU A 153 -9.64 -6.03 -34.30
CA GLU A 153 -10.14 -7.21 -35.02
C GLU A 153 -9.02 -8.14 -35.51
N GLU A 154 -7.78 -7.64 -35.66
CA GLU A 154 -6.65 -8.39 -36.18
C GLU A 154 -5.85 -9.12 -35.10
N VAL A 155 -5.93 -8.66 -33.85
CA VAL A 155 -5.21 -9.25 -32.71
C VAL A 155 -5.48 -10.76 -32.62
N CYS A 156 -6.73 -11.18 -32.84
CA CYS A 156 -7.12 -12.58 -32.70
C CYS A 156 -6.50 -13.53 -33.75
N PHE A 157 -5.92 -12.98 -34.83
CA PHE A 157 -5.18 -13.73 -35.85
C PHE A 157 -3.68 -13.83 -35.57
N GLN A 158 -3.15 -13.06 -34.61
CA GLN A 158 -1.78 -13.22 -34.15
C GLN A 158 -1.63 -14.54 -33.40
N LEU A 159 -0.71 -15.41 -33.81
CA LEU A 159 -0.57 -16.76 -33.25
C LEU A 159 -0.38 -16.73 -31.71
N ALA A 160 0.47 -15.83 -31.23
CA ALA A 160 0.76 -15.63 -29.80
C ALA A 160 -0.43 -15.07 -29.00
N TYR A 161 -1.42 -14.47 -29.67
CA TYR A 161 -2.57 -13.81 -29.06
C TYR A 161 -3.90 -14.34 -29.62
N SER A 162 -3.92 -15.60 -30.04
CA SER A 162 -5.08 -16.20 -30.69
C SER A 162 -6.22 -16.51 -29.71
N LYS A 163 -7.44 -16.73 -30.23
CA LYS A 163 -8.61 -17.16 -29.43
C LYS A 163 -8.34 -18.46 -28.66
N GLN A 164 -7.58 -19.38 -29.25
CA GLN A 164 -7.23 -20.65 -28.63
C GLN A 164 -6.29 -20.44 -27.44
N GLU A 165 -5.30 -19.56 -27.60
CA GLU A 165 -4.37 -19.23 -26.54
C GLU A 165 -5.06 -18.52 -25.37
N LEU A 166 -5.96 -17.57 -25.68
CA LEU A 166 -6.78 -16.92 -24.67
C LEU A 166 -7.61 -17.94 -23.86
N ARG A 167 -8.30 -18.88 -24.52
CA ARG A 167 -9.06 -19.96 -23.84
C ARG A 167 -8.18 -20.85 -22.97
N ARG A 168 -6.97 -21.17 -23.46
CA ARG A 168 -5.99 -21.99 -22.73
C ARG A 168 -5.57 -21.30 -21.43
N LEU A 169 -5.40 -19.98 -21.47
CA LEU A 169 -4.98 -19.19 -20.31
C LEU A 169 -6.13 -18.87 -19.35
N THR A 170 -7.38 -18.78 -19.81
CA THR A 170 -8.53 -18.59 -18.91
C THR A 170 -8.93 -19.86 -18.16
N ALA A 171 -8.78 -21.04 -18.77
CA ALA A 171 -9.14 -22.33 -18.14
C ALA A 171 -8.52 -22.60 -16.76
N PRO A 172 -7.21 -22.35 -16.51
CA PRO A 172 -6.63 -22.54 -15.19
C PRO A 172 -7.05 -21.48 -14.17
N HIS A 173 -7.38 -20.25 -14.60
CA HIS A 173 -7.77 -19.14 -13.72
C HIS A 173 -9.20 -19.26 -13.19
N SER A 174 -9.54 -20.41 -12.62
CA SER A 174 -10.82 -20.64 -11.97
C SER A 174 -10.98 -19.79 -10.71
N GLY A 175 -12.23 -19.50 -10.33
CA GLY A 175 -12.54 -18.76 -9.10
C GLY A 175 -11.92 -19.39 -7.84
N TRP A 176 -11.73 -20.71 -7.84
CA TRP A 176 -11.08 -21.43 -6.74
C TRP A 176 -9.58 -21.09 -6.58
N GLU A 177 -8.83 -21.03 -7.69
CA GLU A 177 -7.42 -20.67 -7.63
C GLU A 177 -7.24 -19.21 -7.18
N VAL A 178 -8.09 -18.32 -7.69
CA VAL A 178 -8.13 -16.91 -7.27
C VAL A 178 -8.41 -16.81 -5.77
N GLN A 179 -9.40 -17.54 -5.26
CA GLN A 179 -9.68 -17.62 -3.83
C GLN A 179 -8.47 -18.08 -3.02
N ARG A 180 -7.83 -19.18 -3.41
CA ARG A 180 -6.66 -19.71 -2.69
C ARG A 180 -5.52 -18.69 -2.64
N ASN A 181 -5.26 -17.99 -3.75
CA ASN A 181 -4.21 -16.98 -3.84
C ASN A 181 -4.54 -15.75 -2.97
N LEU A 182 -5.80 -15.28 -2.98
CA LEU A 182 -6.26 -14.17 -2.16
C LEU A 182 -6.22 -14.50 -0.66
N GLU A 183 -6.58 -15.73 -0.26
CA GLU A 183 -6.47 -16.20 1.13
C GLU A 183 -5.01 -16.23 1.60
N ALA A 184 -4.08 -16.70 0.75
CA ALA A 184 -2.66 -16.69 1.04
C ALA A 184 -2.10 -15.26 1.17
N LEU A 185 -2.54 -14.34 0.29
CA LEU A 185 -2.17 -12.93 0.33
C LEU A 185 -2.69 -12.25 1.60
N TYR A 186 -3.95 -12.51 2.00
CA TYR A 186 -4.53 -11.98 3.23
C TYR A 186 -3.74 -12.43 4.47
N LYS A 187 -3.37 -13.71 4.55
CA LYS A 187 -2.51 -14.24 5.63
C LYS A 187 -1.13 -13.57 5.64
N LYS A 188 -0.55 -13.28 4.48
CA LYS A 188 0.72 -12.55 4.37
C LYS A 188 0.59 -11.11 4.87
N ILE A 189 -0.44 -10.40 4.43
CA ILE A 189 -0.79 -9.05 4.91
C ILE A 189 -0.96 -9.04 6.43
N GLY A 190 -1.64 -10.04 7.01
CA GLY A 190 -1.78 -10.18 8.45
C GLY A 190 -0.45 -10.42 9.18
N ARG A 191 0.48 -11.19 8.61
CA ARG A 191 1.83 -11.36 9.18
C ARG A 191 2.66 -10.09 9.15
N ASP A 192 2.50 -9.27 8.12
CA ASP A 192 3.27 -8.04 7.98
C ASP A 192 2.67 -6.92 8.84
N LEU A 193 1.34 -6.76 8.81
CA LEU A 193 0.61 -5.58 9.29
C LEU A 193 -0.41 -5.89 10.40
N GLY A 194 -0.47 -7.10 10.93
CA GLY A 194 -1.47 -7.51 11.92
C GLY A 194 -1.48 -6.70 13.22
N ASP A 195 -0.37 -6.04 13.54
CA ASP A 195 -0.25 -5.18 14.72
C ASP A 195 -0.95 -3.81 14.49
N ASN A 196 -1.35 -3.50 13.25
CA ASN A 196 -2.15 -2.33 12.88
C ASN A 196 -3.37 -2.73 12.03
N PRO A 197 -4.50 -3.09 12.68
CA PRO A 197 -5.70 -3.54 11.98
C PRO A 197 -6.30 -2.51 11.01
N VAL A 198 -6.12 -1.22 11.30
CA VAL A 198 -6.60 -0.13 10.44
C VAL A 198 -5.82 -0.12 9.13
N LEU A 199 -4.49 -0.11 9.21
CA LEU A 199 -3.62 -0.17 8.02
C LEU A 199 -3.82 -1.47 7.25
N MET A 200 -3.99 -2.60 7.94
CA MET A 200 -4.31 -3.89 7.32
C MET A 200 -5.57 -3.79 6.45
N GLN A 201 -6.64 -3.15 6.95
CA GLN A 201 -7.86 -2.92 6.18
C GLN A 201 -7.65 -1.96 5.00
N VAL A 202 -6.87 -0.89 5.19
CA VAL A 202 -6.53 0.05 4.10
C VAL A 202 -5.84 -0.68 2.96
N VAL A 203 -4.82 -1.50 3.27
CA VAL A 203 -4.09 -2.29 2.27
C VAL A 203 -5.01 -3.33 1.63
N TRP A 204 -5.86 -4.02 2.41
CA TRP A 204 -6.77 -5.03 1.87
C TRP A 204 -7.78 -4.44 0.88
N ARG A 205 -8.37 -3.28 1.18
CA ARG A 205 -9.26 -2.56 0.26
C ARG A 205 -8.52 -2.13 -1.01
N ALA A 206 -7.29 -1.67 -0.88
CA ALA A 206 -6.48 -1.28 -2.03
C ALA A 206 -6.14 -2.48 -2.93
N VAL A 207 -5.86 -3.67 -2.34
CA VAL A 207 -5.71 -4.93 -3.09
C VAL A 207 -7.00 -5.27 -3.83
N GLN A 208 -8.16 -5.19 -3.16
CA GLN A 208 -9.46 -5.43 -3.79
C GLN A 208 -9.69 -4.51 -4.99
N GLN A 209 -9.45 -3.21 -4.81
CA GLN A 209 -9.63 -2.22 -5.87
C GLN A 209 -8.71 -2.52 -7.07
N ALA A 210 -7.43 -2.83 -6.81
CA ALA A 210 -6.48 -3.18 -7.87
C ALA A 210 -6.92 -4.43 -8.64
N PHE A 211 -7.39 -5.46 -7.94
CA PHE A 211 -7.85 -6.71 -8.54
C PHE A 211 -9.10 -6.50 -9.41
N VAL A 212 -10.10 -5.80 -8.89
CA VAL A 212 -11.35 -5.47 -9.61
C VAL A 212 -11.06 -4.58 -10.83
N THR A 213 -10.18 -3.60 -10.70
CA THR A 213 -9.76 -2.73 -11.81
C THR A 213 -9.13 -3.56 -12.92
N GLN A 214 -8.26 -4.51 -12.57
CA GLN A 214 -7.62 -5.38 -13.55
C GLN A 214 -8.62 -6.34 -14.22
N TYR A 215 -9.58 -6.87 -13.47
CA TYR A 215 -10.67 -7.69 -14.02
C TYR A 215 -11.47 -6.91 -15.07
N HIS A 216 -11.88 -5.67 -14.77
CA HIS A 216 -12.60 -4.85 -15.74
C HIS A 216 -11.75 -4.51 -16.96
N SER A 217 -10.45 -4.29 -16.78
CA SER A 217 -9.54 -4.07 -17.91
C SER A 217 -9.39 -5.31 -18.78
N PHE A 218 -9.39 -6.50 -18.18
CA PHE A 218 -9.43 -7.78 -18.90
C PHE A 218 -10.71 -7.91 -19.72
N GLU A 219 -11.88 -7.80 -19.10
CA GLU A 219 -13.18 -7.93 -19.77
C GLU A 219 -13.32 -6.90 -20.92
N SER A 220 -12.89 -5.66 -20.69
CA SER A 220 -12.89 -4.61 -21.71
C SER A 220 -12.00 -4.96 -22.92
N LEU A 221 -10.78 -5.44 -22.68
CA LEU A 221 -9.85 -5.81 -23.74
C LEU A 221 -10.31 -7.04 -24.51
N VAL A 222 -10.86 -8.03 -23.80
CA VAL A 222 -11.43 -9.24 -24.41
C VAL A 222 -12.65 -8.91 -25.26
N GLY A 223 -13.55 -8.06 -24.78
CA GLY A 223 -14.73 -7.64 -25.54
C GLY A 223 -14.39 -6.92 -26.85
N ARG A 224 -13.30 -6.14 -26.86
CA ARG A 224 -12.81 -5.41 -28.04
C ARG A 224 -12.09 -6.31 -29.04
N CYS A 225 -11.11 -7.10 -28.57
CA CYS A 225 -10.23 -7.88 -29.45
C CYS A 225 -10.77 -9.28 -29.79
N TYR A 226 -11.77 -9.78 -29.04
CA TYR A 226 -12.27 -11.16 -29.16
C TYR A 226 -13.81 -11.28 -29.08
N PRO A 227 -14.60 -10.44 -29.78
CA PRO A 227 -16.06 -10.34 -29.59
C PRO A 227 -16.84 -11.64 -29.87
N VAL A 228 -16.32 -12.53 -30.73
CA VAL A 228 -16.97 -13.80 -31.10
C VAL A 228 -16.31 -15.01 -30.40
N ALA A 229 -15.38 -14.79 -29.46
CA ALA A 229 -14.67 -15.89 -28.82
C ALA A 229 -15.49 -16.55 -27.70
N GLY A 230 -16.49 -15.84 -27.15
CA GLY A 230 -17.28 -16.31 -26.00
C GLY A 230 -16.42 -16.62 -24.79
N VAL A 231 -15.26 -15.97 -24.66
CA VAL A 231 -14.34 -16.16 -23.54
C VAL A 231 -14.71 -15.17 -22.45
N SER A 232 -14.99 -15.68 -21.26
CA SER A 232 -15.07 -14.93 -20.03
C SER A 232 -14.47 -15.78 -18.90
N LEU A 233 -14.15 -15.14 -17.79
CA LEU A 233 -13.77 -15.84 -16.56
C LEU A 233 -15.01 -16.53 -15.97
N ASP A 234 -14.80 -17.57 -15.17
CA ASP A 234 -15.88 -18.33 -14.49
C ASP A 234 -16.48 -17.60 -13.29
N PHE A 235 -16.03 -16.36 -13.03
CA PHE A 235 -16.51 -15.48 -11.97
C PHE A 235 -16.72 -14.06 -12.48
N THR A 236 -17.59 -13.34 -11.79
CA THR A 236 -17.89 -11.93 -12.04
C THR A 236 -17.13 -10.99 -11.10
N ALA A 237 -17.16 -9.69 -11.40
CA ALA A 237 -16.68 -8.66 -10.47
C ALA A 237 -17.43 -8.71 -9.12
N GLN A 238 -18.70 -9.09 -9.11
CA GLN A 238 -19.50 -9.22 -7.88
C GLN A 238 -19.06 -10.41 -7.05
N ASP A 239 -18.75 -11.55 -7.69
CA ASP A 239 -18.20 -12.72 -7.00
C ASP A 239 -16.86 -12.41 -6.34
N LEU A 240 -16.00 -11.65 -7.03
CA LEU A 240 -14.73 -11.16 -6.47
C LEU A 240 -14.98 -10.29 -5.23
N GLN A 241 -15.90 -9.33 -5.30
CA GLN A 241 -16.24 -8.48 -4.14
C GLN A 241 -16.75 -9.31 -2.95
N GLY A 242 -17.60 -10.31 -3.23
CA GLY A 242 -18.08 -11.25 -2.23
C GLY A 242 -16.96 -12.06 -1.59
N LEU A 243 -16.01 -12.52 -2.41
CA LEU A 243 -14.84 -13.28 -1.97
C LEU A 243 -13.93 -12.46 -1.04
N PHE A 244 -13.59 -11.23 -1.41
CA PHE A 244 -12.80 -10.31 -0.57
C PHE A 244 -13.47 -10.04 0.79
N SER A 245 -14.79 -9.86 0.78
CA SER A 245 -15.60 -9.66 1.97
C SER A 245 -15.61 -10.92 2.87
N SER A 246 -15.81 -12.09 2.27
CA SER A 246 -15.81 -13.39 2.95
C SER A 246 -14.47 -13.71 3.60
N ILE A 247 -13.35 -13.46 2.91
CA ILE A 247 -11.99 -13.67 3.45
C ILE A 247 -11.78 -12.81 4.71
N SER A 248 -12.15 -11.52 4.66
CA SER A 248 -12.02 -10.62 5.81
C SER A 248 -12.94 -11.00 6.96
N ALA A 249 -14.18 -11.44 6.68
CA ALA A 249 -15.14 -11.86 7.70
C ALA A 249 -14.71 -13.13 8.44
N ARG A 250 -14.27 -14.17 7.71
CA ARG A 250 -13.79 -15.44 8.28
C ARG A 250 -12.60 -15.26 9.21
N ALA A 251 -11.75 -14.28 8.92
CA ALA A 251 -10.61 -13.96 9.76
C ALA A 251 -10.99 -13.31 11.11
N LYS A 252 -12.16 -12.67 11.20
CA LYS A 252 -12.66 -12.06 12.46
C LYS A 252 -13.36 -13.06 13.37
N THR A 253 -13.93 -14.12 12.81
CA THR A 253 -14.67 -15.16 13.54
C THR A 253 -13.78 -16.29 14.07
N GLY A 254 -12.51 -16.33 13.66
CA GLY A 254 -11.54 -17.37 14.02
C GLY A 254 -10.54 -16.96 15.12
N THR A 255 -10.80 -15.87 15.82
CA THR A 255 -10.10 -15.39 17.04
C THR A 255 -11.05 -15.49 18.22
#